data_AF-A0A2I2F5Q1-F1
#
_entry.id   AF-A0A2I2F5Q1-F1
#
_cell.length_a   1.000
_cell.length_b   1.000
_cell.length_c   1.000
_cell.angle_alpha   90.00
_cell.angle_beta   90.00
_cell.angle_gamma   90.00
#
_symmetry.space_group_name_H-M   'P 1'
#
loop_
_entity.id
_entity.type
_entity.pdbx_description
1 polymer ?
#
loop_
_entity_poly.entity_id
_entity_poly.type
_entity_poly.pdbx_seq_one_letter_code
_entity_poly.pdbx_strand_id
1 'polypeptide(L)'
;MQLTSIFFTVLASVVMVGAVPSNIQSRGCPNDYEVCGECNGTSCKVAGTNRACDVGSCVGDGGGDGAICGTFDWKSPTMQCPGSG
;
A
#
# COMPACT_ATOMS: atom_id res chain seq x y z
N MET A 1 -26.11 -38.05 32.85
CA MET A 1 -26.40 -37.17 31.68
C MET A 1 -25.25 -36.17 31.61
N GLN A 2 -24.37 -36.31 30.62
CA GLN A 2 -23.25 -35.38 30.41
C GLN A 2 -23.59 -34.50 29.19
N LEU A 3 -23.75 -33.21 29.44
CA LEU A 3 -23.97 -32.19 28.43
C LEU A 3 -22.66 -31.99 27.66
N THR A 4 -22.64 -32.45 26.41
CA THR A 4 -21.56 -32.21 25.46
C THR A 4 -21.52 -30.71 25.10
N SER A 5 -20.52 -30.01 25.63
CA SER A 5 -20.23 -28.62 25.28
C SER A 5 -19.75 -28.55 23.82
N ILE A 6 -20.60 -27.97 22.97
CA ILE A 6 -20.29 -27.74 21.55
C ILE A 6 -19.39 -26.51 21.49
N PHE A 7 -18.11 -26.70 21.17
CA PHE A 7 -17.19 -25.61 20.88
C PHE A 7 -17.52 -25.04 19.49
N PHE A 8 -18.16 -23.88 19.45
CA PHE A 8 -18.31 -23.08 18.23
C PHE A 8 -16.98 -22.41 17.89
N THR A 9 -16.21 -23.00 16.98
CA THR A 9 -15.06 -22.34 16.35
C THR A 9 -15.56 -21.28 15.37
N VAL A 10 -15.48 -20.01 15.79
CA VAL A 10 -15.72 -18.85 14.93
C VAL A 10 -14.56 -18.75 13.94
N LEU A 11 -14.84 -19.02 12.67
CA LEU A 11 -13.94 -18.70 11.57
C LEU A 11 -13.86 -17.17 11.46
N ALA A 12 -12.71 -16.60 11.83
CA ALA A 12 -12.41 -15.20 11.59
C ALA A 12 -12.38 -14.96 10.08
N SER A 13 -13.43 -14.32 9.56
CA SER A 13 -13.47 -13.80 8.20
C SER A 13 -12.44 -12.68 8.08
N VAL A 14 -11.30 -12.97 7.47
CA VAL A 14 -10.36 -11.95 7.03
C VAL A 14 -11.05 -11.15 5.93
N VAL A 15 -11.58 -9.99 6.30
CA VAL A 15 -12.04 -8.99 5.33
C VAL A 15 -10.79 -8.44 4.67
N MET A 16 -10.49 -8.91 3.46
CA MET A 16 -9.55 -8.24 2.58
C MET A 16 -10.13 -6.86 2.31
N VAL A 17 -9.61 -5.83 2.97
CA VAL A 17 -9.87 -4.44 2.60
C VAL A 17 -9.15 -4.23 1.27
N GLY A 18 -9.82 -4.55 0.17
CA GLY A 18 -9.39 -4.14 -1.15
C GLY A 18 -9.47 -2.62 -1.19
N ALA A 19 -8.32 -1.96 -1.22
CA ALA A 19 -8.26 -0.54 -1.54
C ALA A 19 -8.99 -0.34 -2.88
N VAL A 20 -10.16 0.30 -2.81
CA VAL A 20 -10.88 0.80 -3.98
C VAL A 20 -9.97 1.76 -4.74
N PRO A 21 -9.96 1.74 -6.08
CA PRO A 21 -9.12 2.63 -6.86
C PRO A 21 -9.53 4.07 -6.55
N SER A 22 -8.74 4.74 -5.73
CA SER A 22 -8.93 6.16 -5.47
C SER A 22 -8.50 6.88 -6.74
N ASN A 23 -9.42 7.64 -7.30
CA ASN A 23 -9.23 8.41 -8.53
C ASN A 23 -8.09 9.44 -8.36
N ILE A 24 -6.83 9.04 -8.56
CA ILE A 24 -5.63 9.92 -8.54
C ILE A 24 -5.52 10.66 -9.89
N GLN A 25 -6.55 11.41 -10.28
CA GLN A 25 -6.43 12.28 -11.46
C GLN A 25 -6.99 13.70 -11.25
N SER A 26 -7.39 14.10 -10.04
CA SER A 26 -7.89 15.47 -9.83
C SER A 26 -7.42 16.18 -8.56
N ARG A 27 -6.66 15.51 -7.69
CA ARG A 27 -5.85 16.14 -6.64
C ARG A 27 -4.41 15.85 -7.00
N GLY A 28 -3.61 16.88 -7.23
CA GLY A 28 -2.18 16.72 -7.50
C GLY A 28 -1.53 15.79 -6.48
N CYS A 29 -0.44 15.16 -6.88
CA CYS A 29 0.28 14.28 -5.98
C CYS A 29 0.76 15.05 -4.75
N PRO A 30 0.62 14.47 -3.54
CA PRO A 30 1.09 15.13 -2.33
C PRO A 30 2.63 15.14 -2.30
N ASN A 31 3.20 15.98 -1.42
CA ASN A 31 4.65 16.11 -1.26
C ASN A 31 5.38 16.54 -2.54
N ASP A 32 4.74 17.33 -3.41
CA ASP A 32 5.33 17.84 -4.66
C ASP A 32 5.83 16.77 -5.64
N TYR A 33 5.36 15.52 -5.49
CA TYR A 33 5.64 14.49 -6.49
C TYR A 33 5.01 14.87 -7.83
N GLU A 34 5.73 14.61 -8.91
CA GLU A 34 5.22 14.77 -10.26
C GLU A 34 4.39 13.54 -10.66
N VAL A 35 4.79 12.37 -10.15
CA VAL A 35 4.09 11.10 -10.33
C VAL A 35 4.01 10.41 -8.97
N CYS A 36 2.82 10.01 -8.56
CA CYS A 36 2.59 9.31 -7.31
C CYS A 36 1.72 8.08 -7.51
N GLY A 37 1.81 7.21 -6.52
CA GLY A 37 1.04 5.99 -6.43
C GLY A 37 0.93 5.58 -4.96
N GLU A 38 0.68 4.30 -4.77
CA GLU A 38 0.48 3.70 -3.45
C GLU A 38 1.36 2.47 -3.31
N CYS A 39 1.93 2.29 -2.12
CA CYS A 39 2.66 1.09 -1.79
C CYS A 39 1.78 -0.16 -1.98
N ASN A 40 2.38 -1.20 -2.58
CA ASN A 40 1.81 -2.51 -2.82
C ASN A 40 2.90 -3.58 -2.63
N GLY A 41 2.84 -4.28 -1.50
CA GLY A 41 3.93 -5.11 -0.99
C GLY A 41 5.17 -4.28 -0.69
N THR A 42 6.27 -4.60 -1.37
CA THR A 42 7.56 -3.90 -1.25
C THR A 42 7.75 -2.80 -2.30
N SER A 43 6.77 -2.57 -3.17
CA SER A 43 6.90 -1.71 -4.35
C SER A 43 5.90 -0.55 -4.35
N CYS A 44 6.20 0.51 -5.08
CA CYS A 44 5.28 1.63 -5.33
C CYS A 44 4.43 1.38 -6.58
N LYS A 45 3.12 1.26 -6.44
CA LYS A 45 2.20 1.04 -7.57
C LYS A 45 1.71 2.36 -8.14
N VAL A 46 2.18 2.70 -9.33
CA VAL A 46 1.79 3.89 -10.09
C VAL A 46 0.99 3.46 -11.31
N ALA A 47 -0.24 3.97 -11.47
CA ALA A 47 -1.12 3.66 -12.61
C ALA A 47 -1.24 2.16 -12.94
N GLY A 48 -1.24 1.30 -11.91
CA GLY A 48 -1.34 -0.15 -12.04
C GLY A 48 -0.01 -0.89 -12.29
N THR A 49 1.12 -0.18 -12.38
CA THR A 49 2.46 -0.77 -12.54
C THR A 49 3.26 -0.67 -11.23
N ASN A 50 3.81 -1.79 -10.77
CA ASN A 50 4.70 -1.82 -9.60
C ASN A 50 6.11 -1.37 -9.98
N ARG A 51 6.62 -0.37 -9.27
CA ARG A 51 7.94 0.25 -9.44
C ARG A 51 8.74 0.04 -8.16
N ALA A 52 10.04 -0.25 -8.29
CA ALA A 52 10.91 -0.43 -7.14
C ALA A 52 11.09 0.89 -6.36
N CYS A 53 11.25 0.79 -5.05
CA CYS A 53 11.66 1.89 -4.19
C CYS A 53 13.18 1.97 -4.18
N ASP A 54 13.76 3.09 -4.61
CA ASP A 54 15.21 3.35 -4.49
C ASP A 54 15.53 4.15 -3.24
N VAL A 55 14.56 4.93 -2.75
CA VAL A 55 14.65 5.70 -1.51
C VAL A 55 13.52 5.27 -0.59
N GLY A 56 13.87 4.87 0.64
CA GLY A 56 12.91 4.34 1.60
C GLY A 56 12.39 2.95 1.22
N SER A 57 11.31 2.53 1.85
CA SER A 57 10.71 1.21 1.71
C SER A 57 9.19 1.29 1.83
N CYS A 58 8.48 0.45 1.08
CA CYS A 58 7.05 0.24 1.31
C CYS A 58 6.77 -0.72 2.48
N VAL A 59 7.81 -1.24 3.13
CA VAL A 59 7.73 -2.09 4.32
C VAL A 59 8.50 -1.44 5.46
N GLY A 60 7.99 -1.55 6.69
CA GLY A 60 8.60 -0.95 7.88
C GLY A 60 7.80 0.23 8.42
N ASP A 61 8.33 0.91 9.43
CA ASP A 61 7.66 2.04 10.07
C ASP A 61 7.42 3.17 9.07
N GLY A 62 6.16 3.62 8.96
CA GLY A 62 5.73 4.62 7.98
C GLY A 62 5.44 4.07 6.58
N GLY A 63 5.79 2.81 6.32
CA GLY A 63 5.39 2.06 5.12
C GLY A 63 4.05 1.34 5.28
N GLY A 64 3.77 0.43 4.35
CA GLY A 64 2.54 -0.39 4.31
C GLY A 64 1.72 -0.16 3.05
N ASP A 65 0.90 -1.16 2.70
CA ASP A 65 0.01 -1.06 1.54
C ASP A 65 -0.92 0.15 1.64
N GLY A 66 -1.02 0.90 0.54
CA GLY A 66 -1.81 2.14 0.50
C GLY A 66 -1.06 3.40 0.95
N ALA A 67 0.15 3.27 1.51
CA ALA A 67 0.96 4.44 1.84
C ALA A 67 1.42 5.17 0.56
N ILE A 68 1.42 6.49 0.58
CA ILE A 68 1.73 7.28 -0.63
C ILE A 68 3.23 7.21 -0.93
N CYS A 69 3.55 6.89 -2.17
CA CYS A 69 4.90 6.87 -2.73
C CYS A 69 4.91 7.61 -4.07
N GLY A 70 6.07 8.05 -4.55
CA GLY A 70 6.14 8.81 -5.80
C GLY A 70 7.55 9.22 -6.20
N THR A 71 7.63 10.01 -7.26
CA THR A 71 8.87 10.60 -7.78
C THR A 71 8.65 12.08 -8.08
N PHE A 72 9.68 12.88 -7.86
CA PHE A 72 9.75 14.28 -8.23
C PHE A 72 10.11 14.50 -9.71
N ASP A 73 10.50 13.43 -10.41
CA ASP A 73 10.81 13.43 -11.84
C ASP A 73 10.02 12.32 -12.53
N TRP A 74 9.09 12.71 -13.41
CA TRP A 74 8.25 11.80 -14.20
C TRP A 74 9.02 10.85 -15.12
N LYS A 75 10.26 11.20 -15.48
CA LYS A 75 11.14 10.34 -16.29
C LYS A 75 11.93 9.36 -15.44
N SER A 76 11.99 9.57 -14.13
CA SER A 76 12.78 8.72 -13.27
C SER A 76 12.16 7.32 -13.17
N PRO A 77 12.98 6.26 -13.33
CA PRO A 77 12.53 4.91 -13.01
C PRO A 77 12.38 4.69 -11.50
N THR A 78 12.95 5.58 -10.68
CA THR A 78 13.08 5.43 -9.24
C THR A 78 11.87 5.95 -8.49
N MET A 79 11.44 5.26 -7.42
CA MET A 79 10.38 5.74 -6.54
C MET A 79 10.91 6.02 -5.13
N GLN A 80 10.36 7.07 -4.53
CA GLN A 80 10.53 7.41 -3.14
C GLN A 80 9.33 6.86 -2.36
N CYS A 81 9.64 6.00 -1.40
CA CYS A 81 8.67 5.28 -0.58
C CYS A 81 8.74 5.78 0.87
N PRO A 82 7.61 5.78 1.59
CA PRO A 82 7.46 6.53 2.84
C PRO A 82 8.11 5.86 4.06
N GLY A 83 8.34 4.54 4.03
CA GLY A 83 8.95 3.83 5.14
C GLY A 83 10.47 3.99 5.19
N SER A 84 11.03 3.95 6.39
CA SER A 84 12.46 3.76 6.61
C SER A 84 12.71 2.26 6.86
N GLY A 85 13.44 1.60 5.96
CA GLY A 85 13.88 0.22 6.13
C GLY A 85 14.96 0.06 7.20
#